data_AF-A0A966CGR6-F1
#
_entry.id   AF-A0A966CGR6-F1
#
_cell.length_a   1.000
_cell.length_b   1.000
_cell.length_c   1.000
_cell.angle_alpha   90.00
_cell.angle_beta   90.00
_cell.angle_gamma   90.00
#
_symmetry.space_group_name_H-M   'P 1'
#
loop_
_entity.id
_entity.type
_entity.pdbx_description
1 polymer ?
#
loop_
_entity_poly.entity_id
_entity_poly.type
_entity_poly.pdbx_seq_one_letter_code
_entity_poly.pdbx_strand_id
1 'polypeptide(L)'
;AEGQVFGRRAGLTASKYVKKIKYSSLPKENIQEEIVRIGQYVKNTKGVPPQEIEDQLKKVMWNKVGIFRDEKRLKEAKNVVSKLLREAKNMRARTNIRQRNRDLQDCLEVNNMLQTAQVVIEAALLRKESRGAHSRTDFPEMKDEWEKNIMVKKEGEKIVTKAIPVVK
;
A
#
# COMPACT_ATOMS: atom_id res chain seq x y z
N ALA A 1 19.04 -13.32 6.48
CA ALA A 1 18.85 -13.79 7.88
C ALA A 1 17.41 -13.60 8.37
N GLU A 2 16.79 -12.42 8.22
CA GLU A 2 15.44 -12.11 8.73
C GLU A 2 14.36 -13.12 8.29
N GLY A 3 14.21 -13.34 6.98
CA GLY A 3 13.16 -14.24 6.44
C GLY A 3 13.25 -15.68 6.95
N GLN A 4 14.46 -16.23 7.13
CA GLN A 4 14.65 -17.59 7.66
C GLN A 4 14.22 -17.69 9.14
N VAL A 5 14.61 -16.69 9.95
CA VAL A 5 14.32 -16.67 11.39
C VAL A 5 12.84 -16.40 11.63
N PHE A 6 12.29 -15.32 11.07
CA PHE A 6 10.89 -14.96 11.30
C PHE A 6 9.93 -15.87 10.54
N GLY A 7 10.31 -16.40 9.37
CA GLY A 7 9.54 -17.42 8.67
C GLY A 7 9.39 -18.71 9.51
N ARG A 8 10.50 -19.21 10.07
CA ARG A 8 10.45 -20.36 10.99
C ARG A 8 9.58 -20.08 12.21
N ARG A 9 9.73 -18.91 12.85
CA ARG A 9 8.93 -18.51 14.01
C ARG A 9 7.44 -18.41 13.68
N ALA A 10 7.09 -17.76 12.57
CA ALA A 10 5.71 -17.63 12.12
C ALA A 10 5.07 -19.01 11.86
N GLY A 11 5.78 -19.89 11.14
CA GLY A 11 5.31 -21.25 10.86
C GLY A 11 5.10 -22.09 12.12
N LEU A 12 6.05 -22.07 13.06
CA LEU A 12 5.93 -22.77 14.34
C LEU A 12 4.74 -22.26 15.17
N THR A 13 4.54 -20.95 15.23
CA THR A 13 3.42 -20.35 15.97
C THR A 13 2.09 -20.67 15.29
N ALA A 14 1.99 -20.57 13.96
CA ALA A 14 0.80 -20.94 13.21
C ALA A 14 0.43 -22.42 13.41
N SER A 15 1.41 -23.34 13.40
CA SER A 15 1.21 -24.76 13.66
C SER A 15 0.69 -25.04 15.08
N LYS A 16 1.16 -24.29 16.08
CA LYS A 16 0.63 -24.38 17.46
C LYS A 16 -0.76 -23.77 17.58
N TYR A 17 -1.03 -22.69 16.86
CA TYR A 17 -2.31 -21.96 16.90
C TYR A 17 -3.43 -22.76 16.25
N VAL A 18 -3.18 -23.40 15.10
CA VAL A 18 -4.22 -24.16 14.37
C VAL A 18 -4.79 -25.33 15.21
N LYS A 19 -3.98 -25.90 16.11
CA LYS A 19 -4.42 -26.95 17.06
C LYS A 19 -5.41 -26.46 18.12
N LYS A 20 -5.48 -25.15 18.35
CA LYS A 20 -6.32 -24.53 19.40
C LYS A 20 -7.64 -23.98 18.86
N ILE A 21 -7.75 -23.80 17.54
CA ILE A 21 -8.94 -23.23 16.91
C ILE A 21 -9.76 -24.33 16.25
N LYS A 22 -11.08 -24.10 16.15
CA LYS A 22 -11.94 -24.90 15.28
C LYS A 22 -11.91 -24.30 13.88
N TYR A 23 -11.99 -25.17 12.88
CA TYR A 23 -12.18 -24.72 11.50
C TYR A 23 -13.48 -23.93 11.39
N SER A 24 -13.42 -22.74 10.78
CA SER A 24 -14.59 -21.95 10.41
C SER A 24 -14.69 -21.84 8.89
N SER A 25 -15.91 -21.94 8.36
CA SER A 25 -16.14 -21.65 6.95
C SER A 25 -16.04 -20.16 6.69
N LEU A 26 -15.48 -19.79 5.54
CA LEU A 26 -15.53 -18.41 5.06
C LEU A 26 -16.96 -18.08 4.60
N PRO A 27 -17.47 -16.87 4.89
CA PRO A 27 -18.72 -16.38 4.31
C PRO A 27 -18.64 -16.42 2.78
N LYS A 28 -19.63 -17.03 2.13
CA LYS A 28 -19.65 -17.16 0.66
C LYS A 28 -19.82 -15.80 0.00
N GLU A 29 -20.46 -14.88 0.71
CA GLU A 29 -20.74 -13.51 0.32
C GLU A 29 -19.43 -12.75 0.05
N ASN A 30 -18.46 -12.83 0.96
CA ASN A 30 -17.15 -12.20 0.80
C ASN A 30 -16.39 -12.73 -0.43
N ILE A 31 -16.48 -14.03 -0.71
CA ILE A 31 -15.84 -14.64 -1.88
C ILE A 31 -16.51 -14.10 -3.16
N GLN A 32 -17.83 -14.02 -3.17
CA GLN A 32 -18.59 -13.56 -4.32
C GLN A 32 -18.35 -12.07 -4.60
N GLU A 33 -18.24 -11.24 -3.55
CA GLU A 33 -17.85 -9.82 -3.66
C GLU A 33 -16.48 -9.67 -4.33
N GLU A 34 -15.48 -10.45 -3.91
CA GLU A 34 -14.14 -10.40 -4.50
C GLU A 34 -14.12 -10.90 -5.95
N ILE A 35 -14.89 -11.94 -6.29
CA ILE A 35 -15.04 -12.40 -7.68
C ILE A 35 -15.64 -11.29 -8.55
N VAL A 36 -16.64 -10.57 -8.04
CA VAL A 36 -17.24 -9.42 -8.76
C VAL A 36 -16.23 -8.29 -8.90
N ARG A 37 -15.56 -7.90 -7.80
CA ARG A 37 -14.55 -6.84 -7.78
C ARG A 37 -13.43 -7.09 -8.79
N ILE A 38 -12.84 -8.28 -8.77
CA ILE A 38 -11.75 -8.66 -9.68
C ILE A 38 -12.28 -8.78 -11.12
N GLY A 39 -13.48 -9.37 -11.29
CA GLY A 39 -14.10 -9.55 -12.60
C GLY A 39 -14.46 -8.24 -13.32
N GLN A 40 -14.63 -7.14 -12.60
CA GLN A 40 -14.89 -5.81 -13.19
C GLN A 40 -13.75 -5.34 -14.09
N TYR A 41 -12.49 -5.60 -13.73
CA TYR A 41 -11.34 -5.19 -14.56
C TYR A 41 -11.34 -5.84 -15.95
N VAL A 42 -11.86 -7.06 -16.05
CA VAL A 42 -11.94 -7.82 -17.31
C VAL A 42 -13.17 -7.41 -18.14
N LYS A 43 -14.26 -7.01 -17.47
CA LYS A 43 -15.51 -6.56 -18.13
C LYS A 43 -15.44 -5.12 -18.62
N ASN A 44 -14.65 -4.27 -17.97
CA ASN A 44 -14.55 -2.87 -18.30
C ASN A 44 -13.85 -2.65 -19.64
N THR A 45 -14.49 -1.92 -20.57
CA THR A 45 -13.95 -1.65 -21.90
C THR A 45 -13.44 -0.21 -22.08
N LYS A 46 -13.80 0.72 -21.18
CA LYS A 46 -13.49 2.15 -21.29
C LYS A 46 -12.56 2.68 -20.19
N GLY A 47 -11.99 1.76 -19.41
CA GLY A 47 -11.03 2.06 -18.35
C GLY A 47 -9.61 2.39 -18.81
N VAL A 48 -8.82 2.90 -17.86
CA VAL A 48 -7.38 3.15 -18.03
C VAL A 48 -6.61 1.84 -17.87
N PRO A 49 -5.65 1.52 -18.76
CA PRO A 49 -4.74 0.38 -18.57
C PRO A 49 -3.90 0.53 -17.30
N PRO A 50 -3.61 -0.55 -16.56
CA PRO A 50 -2.86 -0.47 -15.31
C PRO A 50 -1.45 0.11 -15.50
N GLN A 51 -0.81 -0.15 -16.64
CA GLN A 51 0.55 0.30 -16.92
C GLN A 51 0.66 1.84 -16.96
N GLU A 52 -0.37 2.54 -17.45
CA GLU A 52 -0.38 4.01 -17.48
C GLU A 52 -0.42 4.62 -16.07
N ILE A 53 -1.15 3.97 -15.15
CA ILE A 53 -1.22 4.40 -13.75
C ILE A 53 0.07 4.03 -13.03
N GLU A 54 0.63 2.85 -13.31
CA GLU A 54 1.91 2.39 -12.77
C GLU A 54 3.04 3.36 -13.11
N ASP A 55 3.15 3.78 -14.37
CA ASP A 55 4.20 4.70 -14.83
C ASP A 55 4.08 6.08 -14.17
N GLN A 56 2.85 6.59 -14.06
CA GLN A 56 2.59 7.85 -13.34
C GLN A 56 2.95 7.73 -11.86
N LEU A 57 2.60 6.61 -11.21
CA LEU A 57 2.92 6.33 -9.82
C LEU A 57 4.44 6.27 -9.59
N LYS A 58 5.16 5.50 -10.43
CA LYS A 58 6.62 5.41 -10.37
C LYS A 58 7.26 6.78 -10.52
N LYS A 59 6.81 7.57 -11.50
CA LYS A 59 7.33 8.92 -11.75
C LYS A 59 7.10 9.86 -10.57
N VAL A 60 5.92 9.86 -9.95
CA VAL A 60 5.67 10.75 -8.80
C VAL A 60 6.45 10.33 -7.56
N MET A 61 6.50 9.02 -7.26
CA MET A 61 7.24 8.52 -6.11
C MET A 61 8.74 8.77 -6.24
N TRP A 62 9.31 8.56 -7.43
CA TRP A 62 10.71 8.85 -7.71
C TRP A 62 11.04 10.33 -7.52
N ASN A 63 10.25 11.22 -8.12
CA ASN A 63 10.57 12.66 -8.15
C ASN A 63 10.25 13.40 -6.85
N LYS A 64 9.30 12.89 -6.04
CA LYS A 64 8.73 13.64 -4.90
C LYS A 64 8.87 12.93 -3.55
N VAL A 65 9.12 11.62 -3.56
CA VAL A 65 9.21 10.78 -2.35
C VAL A 65 10.53 9.99 -2.33
N GLY A 66 11.56 10.53 -3.00
CA GLY A 66 12.91 9.98 -3.03
C GLY A 66 13.66 10.09 -1.70
N ILE A 67 15.01 10.17 -1.79
CA ILE A 67 15.90 10.25 -0.62
C ILE A 67 15.62 11.52 0.20
N PHE A 68 15.68 12.67 -0.46
CA PHE A 68 15.39 13.97 0.14
C PHE A 68 13.93 14.36 -0.06
N ARG A 69 13.28 14.78 1.02
CA ARG A 69 11.86 15.09 1.06
C ARG A 69 11.65 16.46 1.70
N ASP A 70 10.57 17.12 1.30
CA ASP A 70 10.08 18.33 1.93
C ASP A 70 8.55 18.31 1.94
N GLU A 71 7.93 19.11 2.81
CA GLU A 71 6.48 19.14 2.98
C GLU A 71 5.74 19.46 1.67
N LYS A 72 6.28 20.34 0.84
CA LYS A 72 5.66 20.75 -0.43
C LYS A 72 5.60 19.57 -1.40
N ARG A 73 6.75 18.93 -1.67
CA ARG A 73 6.84 17.76 -2.58
C ARG A 73 5.98 16.60 -2.08
N LEU A 74 5.95 16.34 -0.77
CA LEU A 74 5.14 15.29 -0.20
C LEU A 74 3.63 15.57 -0.35
N LYS A 75 3.18 16.82 -0.18
CA LYS A 75 1.78 17.20 -0.42
C LYS A 75 1.41 17.11 -1.92
N GLU A 76 2.31 17.51 -2.81
CA GLU A 76 2.12 17.33 -4.26
C GLU A 76 1.97 15.83 -4.60
N ALA A 77 2.85 14.97 -4.06
CA ALA A 77 2.77 13.53 -4.25
C ALA A 77 1.44 12.96 -3.73
N LYS A 78 1.01 13.38 -2.52
CA LYS A 78 -0.27 12.98 -1.93
C LYS A 78 -1.44 13.30 -2.87
N ASN A 79 -1.47 14.50 -3.46
CA ASN A 79 -2.53 14.91 -4.37
C ASN A 79 -2.57 14.05 -5.65
N VAL A 80 -1.40 13.79 -6.25
CA VAL A 80 -1.29 12.95 -7.45
C VAL A 80 -1.71 11.50 -7.13
N VAL A 81 -1.18 10.90 -6.07
CA VAL A 81 -1.54 9.53 -5.67
C VAL A 81 -3.03 9.43 -5.32
N SER A 82 -3.63 10.44 -4.69
CA SER A 82 -5.08 10.48 -4.45
C SER A 82 -5.90 10.53 -5.74
N LYS A 83 -5.40 11.21 -6.78
CA LYS A 83 -6.02 11.20 -8.11
C LYS A 83 -5.90 9.83 -8.76
N LEU A 84 -4.70 9.24 -8.76
CA LEU A 84 -4.46 7.90 -9.33
C LEU A 84 -5.30 6.83 -8.62
N LEU A 85 -5.49 6.91 -7.30
CA LEU A 85 -6.40 6.02 -6.56
C LEU A 85 -7.86 6.11 -7.03
N ARG A 86 -8.31 7.28 -7.47
CA ARG A 86 -9.67 7.44 -8.04
C ARG A 86 -9.74 6.87 -9.44
N GLU A 87 -8.73 7.11 -10.27
CA GLU A 87 -8.65 6.55 -11.63
C GLU A 87 -8.54 5.02 -11.62
N ALA A 88 -7.81 4.48 -10.64
CA ALA A 88 -7.64 3.05 -10.42
C ALA A 88 -8.97 2.30 -10.20
N LYS A 89 -10.01 2.96 -9.68
CA LYS A 89 -11.35 2.38 -9.54
C LYS A 89 -11.95 1.95 -10.88
N ASN A 90 -11.56 2.62 -11.97
CA ASN A 90 -12.05 2.37 -13.32
C ASN A 90 -10.95 1.78 -14.22
N MET A 91 -9.93 1.12 -13.67
CA MET A 91 -8.94 0.40 -14.49
C MET A 91 -9.58 -0.69 -15.34
N ARG A 92 -8.89 -1.09 -16.40
CA ARG A 92 -9.25 -2.27 -17.18
C ARG A 92 -8.04 -3.09 -17.58
N ALA A 93 -8.24 -4.40 -17.67
CA ALA A 93 -7.37 -5.24 -18.45
C ALA A 93 -7.55 -4.94 -19.95
N ARG A 94 -6.50 -5.05 -20.76
CA ARG A 94 -6.62 -4.80 -22.21
C ARG A 94 -7.38 -5.93 -22.92
N THR A 95 -7.33 -7.14 -22.36
CA THR A 95 -8.05 -8.31 -22.85
C THR A 95 -9.16 -8.73 -21.89
N ASN A 96 -10.25 -9.27 -22.45
CA ASN A 96 -11.37 -9.84 -21.69
C ASN A 96 -11.17 -11.33 -21.34
N ILE A 97 -10.00 -11.90 -21.66
CA ILE A 97 -9.66 -13.29 -21.38
C ILE A 97 -9.40 -13.44 -19.88
N ARG A 98 -9.96 -14.45 -19.22
CA ARG A 98 -9.71 -14.68 -17.79
C ARG A 98 -8.47 -15.52 -17.52
N GLN A 99 -8.20 -16.47 -18.40
CA GLN A 99 -7.11 -17.42 -18.25
C GLN A 99 -5.77 -16.75 -18.54
N ARG A 100 -4.80 -16.89 -17.62
CA ARG A 100 -3.42 -16.36 -17.77
C ARG A 100 -3.37 -14.87 -18.16
N ASN A 101 -4.29 -14.08 -17.62
CA ASN A 101 -4.38 -12.66 -17.94
C ASN A 101 -3.39 -11.86 -17.09
N ARG A 102 -2.27 -11.46 -17.71
CA ARG A 102 -1.25 -10.63 -17.07
C ARG A 102 -1.75 -9.23 -16.74
N ASP A 103 -2.55 -8.62 -17.60
CA ASP A 103 -3.11 -7.29 -17.33
C ASP A 103 -4.04 -7.29 -16.11
N LEU A 104 -4.75 -8.40 -15.87
CA LEU A 104 -5.55 -8.55 -14.65
C LEU A 104 -4.66 -8.59 -13.40
N GLN A 105 -3.51 -9.26 -13.47
CA GLN A 105 -2.53 -9.27 -12.38
C GLN A 105 -1.98 -7.85 -12.15
N ASP A 106 -1.59 -7.16 -13.22
CA ASP A 106 -1.09 -5.78 -13.16
C ASP A 106 -2.14 -4.84 -12.53
N CYS A 107 -3.43 -4.97 -12.85
CA CYS A 107 -4.51 -4.21 -12.20
C CYS A 107 -4.53 -4.41 -10.67
N LEU A 108 -4.31 -5.64 -10.17
CA LEU A 108 -4.27 -5.94 -8.75
C LEU A 108 -3.01 -5.39 -8.09
N GLU A 109 -1.87 -5.56 -8.75
CA GLU A 109 -0.57 -5.10 -8.26
C GLU A 109 -0.52 -3.57 -8.19
N VAL A 110 -1.01 -2.85 -9.21
CA VAL A 110 -1.07 -1.39 -9.22
C VAL A 110 -1.95 -0.85 -8.10
N ASN A 111 -3.08 -1.51 -7.78
CA ASN A 111 -3.88 -1.14 -6.61
C ASN A 111 -3.09 -1.26 -5.30
N ASN A 112 -2.33 -2.34 -5.13
CA ASN A 112 -1.48 -2.54 -3.95
C ASN A 112 -0.38 -1.47 -3.90
N MET A 113 0.29 -1.20 -5.03
CA MET A 113 1.32 -0.17 -5.12
C MET A 113 0.78 1.22 -4.73
N LEU A 114 -0.40 1.59 -5.19
CA LEU A 114 -1.04 2.87 -4.85
C LEU A 114 -1.33 2.98 -3.35
N GLN A 115 -1.84 1.91 -2.73
CA GLN A 115 -2.10 1.88 -1.29
C GLN A 115 -0.80 1.98 -0.48
N THR A 116 0.23 1.24 -0.88
CA THR A 116 1.56 1.33 -0.25
C THR A 116 2.15 2.73 -0.40
N ALA A 117 2.06 3.34 -1.59
CA ALA A 117 2.53 4.70 -1.83
C ALA A 117 1.80 5.72 -0.93
N GLN A 118 0.48 5.61 -0.79
CA GLN A 118 -0.29 6.44 0.12
C GLN A 118 0.19 6.28 1.57
N VAL A 119 0.39 5.05 2.04
CA VAL A 119 0.91 4.77 3.39
C VAL A 119 2.28 5.43 3.62
N VAL A 120 3.20 5.31 2.66
CA VAL A 120 4.54 5.91 2.73
C VAL A 120 4.46 7.44 2.80
N ILE A 121 3.62 8.05 1.95
CA ILE A 121 3.48 9.51 1.89
C ILE A 121 2.87 10.04 3.20
N GLU A 122 1.81 9.43 3.71
CA GLU A 122 1.17 9.87 4.96
C GLU A 122 2.11 9.74 6.15
N ALA A 123 2.89 8.64 6.23
CA ALA A 123 3.90 8.47 7.27
C ALA A 123 5.03 9.51 7.15
N ALA A 124 5.50 9.78 5.92
CA ALA A 124 6.54 10.76 5.66
C ALA A 124 6.10 12.20 5.94
N LEU A 125 4.82 12.53 5.72
CA LEU A 125 4.22 13.82 6.06
C LEU A 125 4.10 14.00 7.57
N LEU A 126 3.67 12.95 8.28
CA LEU A 126 3.53 12.97 9.73
C LEU A 126 4.89 13.18 10.42
N ARG A 127 5.93 12.45 10.00
CA ARG A 127 7.27 12.55 10.61
C ARG A 127 7.95 13.87 10.24
N LYS A 128 8.19 14.72 11.24
CA LYS A 128 8.86 16.02 11.12
C LYS A 128 10.25 16.01 11.78
N GLU A 129 11.07 15.07 11.33
CA GLU A 129 12.50 14.90 11.65
C GLU A 129 13.22 14.21 10.47
N SER A 130 14.54 14.04 10.59
CA SER A 130 15.31 13.14 9.73
C SER A 130 15.96 12.02 10.55
N ARG A 131 15.80 10.77 10.10
CA ARG A 131 16.37 9.58 10.76
C ARG A 131 16.56 8.45 9.75
N GLY A 132 17.78 7.92 9.65
CA GLY A 132 18.12 6.83 8.73
C GLY A 132 17.78 7.17 7.27
N ALA A 133 17.04 6.30 6.59
CA ALA A 133 16.64 6.49 5.19
C ALA A 133 15.53 7.55 4.98
N HIS A 134 15.01 8.15 6.05
CA HIS A 134 14.06 9.24 5.96
C HIS A 134 14.76 10.58 6.20
N SER A 135 14.97 11.36 5.13
CA SER A 135 15.58 12.69 5.20
C SER A 135 14.60 13.77 4.76
N ARG A 136 14.28 14.69 5.69
CA ARG A 136 13.43 15.86 5.50
C ARG A 136 14.32 17.10 5.46
N THR A 137 14.46 17.74 4.31
CA THR A 137 15.30 18.95 4.18
C THR A 137 14.74 20.15 4.93
N ASP A 138 13.43 20.13 5.19
CA ASP A 138 12.71 21.09 6.04
C ASP A 138 12.72 20.72 7.54
N PHE A 139 13.15 19.50 7.90
CA PHE A 139 13.36 19.03 9.27
C PHE A 139 14.63 18.17 9.35
N PRO A 140 15.83 18.77 9.17
CA PRO A 140 17.08 18.02 8.98
C PRO A 140 17.57 17.32 10.25
N GLU A 141 17.17 17.80 11.42
CA GLU A 141 17.61 17.26 12.70
C GLU A 141 16.83 16.01 13.12
N MET A 142 17.53 15.08 13.77
CA MET A 142 16.93 13.98 14.49
C MET A 142 16.36 14.49 15.82
N LYS A 143 15.17 14.02 16.23
CA LYS A 143 14.54 14.47 17.47
C LYS A 143 14.09 13.28 18.33
N ASP A 144 14.40 13.33 19.61
CA ASP A 144 14.07 12.25 20.56
C ASP A 144 12.56 11.99 20.66
N GLU A 145 11.73 13.02 20.48
CA GLU A 145 10.26 12.89 20.47
C GLU A 145 9.72 11.91 19.40
N TRP A 146 10.53 11.65 18.37
CA TRP A 146 10.25 10.77 17.23
C TRP A 146 10.93 9.40 17.33
N GLU A 147 11.50 9.01 18.48
CA GLU A 147 11.85 7.62 18.79
C GLU A 147 10.57 6.77 18.97
N LYS A 148 9.82 6.64 17.87
CA LYS A 148 8.48 6.09 17.75
C LYS A 148 8.31 5.41 16.39
N ASN A 149 7.53 4.35 16.37
CA ASN A 149 7.04 3.74 15.14
C ASN A 149 5.84 4.54 14.62
N ILE A 150 5.63 4.54 13.30
CA ILE A 150 4.43 5.15 12.70
C ILE A 150 3.50 4.03 12.26
N MET A 151 2.30 4.03 12.84
CA MET A 151 1.20 3.18 12.41
C MET A 151 0.32 3.97 11.44
N VAL A 152 0.04 3.38 10.29
CA VAL A 152 -0.93 3.89 9.33
C VAL A 152 -2.05 2.87 9.21
N LYS A 153 -3.28 3.31 9.44
CA LYS A 153 -4.48 2.46 9.41
C LYS A 153 -5.53 3.08 8.51
N LYS A 154 -6.21 2.25 7.73
CA LYS A 154 -7.39 2.65 6.97
C LYS A 154 -8.64 2.41 7.81
N GLU A 155 -9.43 3.46 8.03
CA GLU A 155 -10.71 3.42 8.73
C GLU A 155 -11.81 3.91 7.78
N GLY A 156 -12.53 2.97 7.16
CA GLY A 156 -13.42 3.25 6.03
C GLY A 156 -12.63 3.79 4.84
N GLU A 157 -12.97 4.99 4.37
CA GLU A 157 -12.21 5.69 3.31
C GLU A 157 -11.08 6.58 3.84
N LYS A 158 -10.98 6.78 5.16
CA LYS A 158 -9.98 7.68 5.77
C LYS A 158 -8.71 6.92 6.11
N ILE A 159 -7.58 7.59 5.94
CA ILE A 159 -6.29 7.13 6.46
C ILE A 159 -6.00 7.86 7.76
N VAL A 160 -5.72 7.08 8.81
CA VAL A 160 -5.37 7.56 10.14
C VAL A 160 -3.93 7.19 10.42
N THR A 161 -3.12 8.18 10.78
CA THR A 161 -1.71 8.01 11.13
C THR A 161 -1.50 8.28 12.61
N LYS A 162 -0.74 7.42 13.30
CA LYS A 162 -0.40 7.58 14.72
C LYS A 162 1.07 7.24 14.95
N ALA A 163 1.75 8.05 15.76
CA ALA A 163 3.06 7.69 16.31
C ALA A 163 2.83 6.82 17.55
N ILE A 164 3.43 5.62 17.57
CA ILE A 164 3.33 4.66 18.67
C ILE A 164 4.71 4.41 19.28
N PRO A 165 4.81 4.07 20.57
CA PRO A 165 6.09 3.78 21.20
C PRO A 165 6.85 2.65 20.48
N VAL A 166 8.19 2.72 20.52
CA VAL A 166 9.03 1.60 20.10
C VAL A 166 8.86 0.46 21.12
N VAL A 167 8.72 -0.77 20.63
CA VAL A 167 8.78 -1.96 21.49
C VAL A 167 10.26 -2.22 21.74
N LYS A 168 10.71 -1.95 22.98
CA LYS A 168 12.05 -2.29 23.45
C LYS A 168 12.08 -3.72 23.95
#